data_AF-A0A8C7X5F9-F1
#
_entry.id   AF-A0A8C7X5F9-F1
#
_cell.length_a   1.000
_cell.length_b   1.000
_cell.length_c   1.000
_cell.angle_alpha   90.00
_cell.angle_beta   90.00
_cell.angle_gamma   90.00
#
_symmetry.space_group_name_H-M   'P 1'
#
loop_
_entity.id
_entity.type
_entity.pdbx_description
1 polymer ?
#
loop_
_entity_poly.entity_id
_entity_poly.type
_entity_poly.pdbx_seq_one_letter_code
_entity_poly.pdbx_strand_id
1 'polypeptide(L)'
;MHIYLVLNKKKKRKAQAATELLQELNGDVSGNFVEESPDKLLDNDPEFFHRFTIVIGVQLPESTCLRLGSVLWNASIPFLICKTYGLIGYMRLVVQEHTVIESHPDNALEDLRLDQPFEEFKNHTNSYDLDSMDKKDHSHTPWIIIVAKYLEKWLSEHNDQLPKNYKEKEAFRQTIREGIIKTDGGVPEDEENFEEAIKNVNTALNLTKVQNKTLSKLF
;
A
#
# COMPACT_ATOMS: atom_id res chain seq x y z
N MET A 1 -5.01 12.06 -33.57
CA MET A 1 -3.60 11.86 -34.03
C MET A 1 -3.07 10.65 -33.30
N HIS A 2 -2.57 9.63 -33.99
CA HIS A 2 -2.05 8.41 -33.35
C HIS A 2 -0.52 8.53 -33.29
N ILE A 3 0.05 8.63 -32.09
CA ILE A 3 1.48 8.94 -31.89
C ILE A 3 2.39 7.92 -32.59
N TYR A 4 1.96 6.65 -32.61
CA TYR A 4 2.70 5.52 -33.20
C TYR A 4 2.20 5.09 -34.59
N LEU A 5 1.62 6.01 -35.36
CA LEU A 5 1.33 5.78 -36.78
C LEU A 5 1.71 7.02 -37.60
N VAL A 6 2.86 6.95 -38.28
CA VAL A 6 3.40 8.05 -39.09
C VAL A 6 2.76 8.06 -40.49
N LEU A 7 2.53 9.24 -41.06
CA LEU A 7 1.94 9.43 -42.39
C LEU A 7 2.67 8.67 -43.52
N ASN A 8 3.99 8.45 -43.39
CA ASN A 8 4.80 7.71 -44.37
C ASN A 8 4.65 6.17 -44.29
N LYS A 9 4.01 5.63 -43.24
CA LYS A 9 3.71 4.19 -43.11
C LYS A 9 2.27 3.84 -43.54
N LYS A 10 1.54 4.75 -44.21
CA LYS A 10 0.13 4.56 -44.66
C LYS A 10 -0.14 3.29 -45.49
N LYS A 11 0.88 2.70 -46.13
CA LYS A 11 0.76 1.48 -46.94
C LYS A 11 1.03 0.18 -46.15
N LYS A 12 1.57 0.26 -44.92
CA LYS A 12 1.83 -0.91 -44.06
C LYS A 12 0.59 -1.26 -43.23
N ARG A 13 0.48 -2.52 -42.81
CA ARG A 13 -0.55 -2.93 -41.84
C ARG A 13 -0.34 -2.22 -40.52
N LYS A 14 -1.44 -1.89 -39.82
CA LYS A 14 -1.39 -1.14 -38.55
C LYS A 14 -0.56 -1.86 -37.49
N ALA A 15 -0.71 -3.18 -37.36
CA ALA A 15 0.02 -3.98 -36.38
C ALA A 15 1.54 -3.89 -36.61
N GLN A 16 1.99 -4.18 -37.83
CA GLN A 16 3.40 -4.04 -38.22
C GLN A 16 3.94 -2.63 -37.95
N ALA A 17 3.25 -1.59 -38.43
CA ALA A 17 3.72 -0.22 -38.32
C ALA A 17 3.84 0.26 -36.86
N ALA A 18 2.89 -0.13 -36.00
CA ALA A 18 2.88 0.19 -34.59
C ALA A 18 3.98 -0.56 -33.83
N THR A 19 4.14 -1.87 -34.06
CA THR A 19 5.20 -2.67 -33.42
C THR A 19 6.59 -2.12 -33.75
N GLU A 20 6.87 -1.80 -35.03
CA GLU A 20 8.16 -1.21 -35.44
C GLU A 20 8.48 0.07 -34.65
N LEU A 21 7.50 0.96 -34.44
CA LEU A 21 7.71 2.24 -33.75
C LEU A 21 7.76 2.10 -32.22
N LEU A 22 6.97 1.18 -31.64
CA LEU A 22 6.99 0.90 -30.20
C LEU A 22 8.31 0.24 -29.79
N GLN A 23 8.89 -0.58 -30.67
CA GLN A 23 10.18 -1.23 -30.48
C GLN A 23 11.33 -0.23 -30.30
N GLU A 24 11.23 0.97 -30.88
CA GLU A 24 12.23 2.03 -30.75
C GLU A 24 12.29 2.62 -29.33
N LEU A 25 11.26 2.42 -28.49
CA LEU A 25 11.21 2.98 -27.14
C LEU A 25 12.17 2.29 -26.15
N ASN A 26 12.40 0.98 -26.33
CA ASN A 26 13.28 0.21 -25.47
C ASN A 26 13.84 -1.02 -26.21
N GLY A 27 15.17 -1.08 -26.34
CA GLY A 27 15.88 -2.18 -27.01
C GLY A 27 15.84 -3.52 -26.24
N ASP A 28 15.53 -3.49 -24.95
CA ASP A 28 15.48 -4.69 -24.10
C ASP A 28 14.12 -5.42 -24.19
N VAL A 29 13.13 -4.83 -24.87
CA VAL A 29 11.80 -5.41 -25.07
C VAL A 29 11.74 -6.06 -26.45
N SER A 30 11.16 -7.26 -26.60
CA SER A 30 10.95 -7.87 -27.92
C SER A 30 9.50 -7.75 -28.37
N GLY A 31 9.25 -6.89 -29.36
CA GLY A 31 7.94 -6.67 -29.98
C GLY A 31 7.67 -7.61 -31.15
N ASN A 32 6.46 -8.13 -31.24
CA ASN A 32 5.98 -8.98 -32.34
C ASN A 32 4.61 -8.49 -32.84
N PHE A 33 4.16 -8.99 -34.00
CA PHE A 33 2.81 -8.71 -34.52
C PHE A 33 2.26 -9.89 -35.32
N VAL A 34 0.94 -9.95 -35.42
CA VAL A 34 0.20 -10.90 -36.29
C VAL A 34 -0.77 -10.08 -37.13
N GLU A 35 -0.84 -10.37 -38.43
CA GLU A 35 -1.70 -9.66 -39.38
C GLU A 35 -3.09 -10.28 -39.53
N GLU A 36 -3.70 -10.68 -38.41
CA GLU A 36 -5.04 -11.28 -38.38
C GLU A 36 -5.97 -10.54 -37.41
N SER A 37 -7.27 -10.59 -37.68
CA SER A 37 -8.26 -10.07 -36.74
C SER A 37 -8.45 -11.05 -35.58
N PRO A 38 -8.81 -10.56 -34.37
CA PRO A 38 -9.07 -11.44 -33.23
C PRO A 38 -10.13 -12.50 -33.53
N ASP A 39 -11.18 -12.17 -34.29
CA ASP A 39 -12.22 -13.15 -34.65
C ASP A 39 -11.65 -14.31 -35.49
N LYS A 40 -10.72 -14.04 -36.42
CA LYS A 40 -10.09 -15.10 -37.23
C LYS A 40 -9.18 -15.98 -36.40
N LEU A 41 -8.41 -15.38 -35.48
CA LEU A 41 -7.59 -16.12 -34.55
C LEU A 41 -8.46 -16.99 -33.64
N LEU A 42 -9.58 -16.47 -33.14
CA LEU A 42 -10.55 -17.24 -32.36
C LEU A 42 -11.21 -18.38 -33.14
N ASP A 43 -11.35 -18.26 -34.46
CA ASP A 43 -11.92 -19.31 -35.30
C ASP A 43 -10.88 -20.39 -35.66
N ASN A 44 -9.62 -20.00 -35.87
CA ASN A 44 -8.56 -20.89 -36.38
C ASN A 44 -7.68 -21.50 -35.27
N ASP A 45 -7.31 -20.71 -34.26
CA ASP A 45 -6.40 -21.06 -33.17
C ASP A 45 -6.78 -20.31 -31.87
N PRO A 46 -7.83 -20.76 -31.14
CA PRO A 46 -8.24 -20.13 -29.89
C PRO A 46 -7.13 -20.13 -28.82
N GLU A 47 -6.28 -21.16 -28.84
CA GLU A 47 -5.17 -21.33 -27.90
C GLU A 47 -4.02 -20.34 -28.16
N PHE A 48 -4.06 -19.61 -29.29
CA PHE A 48 -3.13 -18.54 -29.60
C PHE A 48 -2.90 -17.62 -28.40
N PHE A 49 -3.97 -17.29 -27.67
CA PHE A 49 -3.89 -16.34 -26.57
C PHE A 49 -3.30 -16.92 -25.28
N HIS A 50 -3.15 -18.25 -25.18
CA HIS A 50 -2.60 -18.93 -24.00
C HIS A 50 -1.13 -18.61 -23.74
N ARG A 51 -0.41 -18.12 -24.76
CA ARG A 51 1.00 -17.75 -24.65
C ARG A 51 1.27 -16.45 -23.89
N PHE A 52 0.24 -15.67 -23.55
CA PHE A 52 0.40 -14.33 -22.97
C PHE A 52 0.05 -14.31 -21.49
N THR A 53 0.82 -13.53 -20.72
CA THR A 53 0.55 -13.28 -19.30
C THR A 53 -0.71 -12.45 -19.08
N ILE A 54 -1.00 -11.53 -20.01
CA ILE A 54 -2.20 -10.68 -20.01
C ILE A 54 -2.56 -10.37 -21.45
N VAL A 55 -3.87 -10.33 -21.74
CA VAL A 55 -4.38 -9.89 -23.04
C VAL A 55 -5.09 -8.54 -22.86
N ILE A 56 -4.80 -7.59 -23.75
CA ILE A 56 -5.42 -6.26 -23.73
C ILE A 56 -6.25 -6.08 -25.01
N GLY A 57 -7.57 -6.00 -24.86
CA GLY A 57 -8.51 -5.79 -25.97
C GLY A 57 -8.90 -4.33 -26.09
N VAL A 58 -8.46 -3.66 -27.17
CA VAL A 58 -8.71 -2.23 -27.39
C VAL A 58 -9.69 -2.01 -28.53
N GLN A 59 -10.74 -1.20 -28.32
CA GLN A 59 -11.77 -0.88 -29.32
C GLN A 59 -12.45 -2.11 -29.97
N LEU A 60 -12.56 -3.22 -29.24
CA LEU A 60 -13.21 -4.44 -29.74
C LEU A 60 -14.75 -4.32 -29.73
N PRO A 61 -15.45 -4.87 -30.75
CA PRO A 61 -16.89 -5.07 -30.72
C PRO A 61 -17.31 -5.96 -29.54
N GLU A 62 -18.54 -5.79 -29.06
CA GLU A 62 -19.06 -6.56 -27.94
C GLU A 62 -19.01 -8.07 -28.18
N SER A 63 -19.41 -8.52 -29.37
CA SER A 63 -19.37 -9.94 -29.76
C SER A 63 -17.97 -10.54 -29.63
N THR A 64 -16.95 -9.86 -30.15
CA THR A 64 -15.55 -10.29 -30.06
C THR A 64 -15.05 -10.27 -28.61
N CYS A 65 -15.41 -9.26 -27.82
CA CYS A 65 -15.07 -9.21 -26.39
C CYS A 65 -15.63 -10.40 -25.62
N LEU A 66 -16.90 -10.75 -25.85
CA LEU A 66 -17.55 -11.87 -25.16
C LEU A 66 -16.93 -13.21 -25.55
N ARG A 67 -16.70 -13.43 -26.86
CA ARG A 67 -16.03 -14.65 -27.34
C ARG A 67 -14.62 -14.79 -26.78
N LEU A 68 -13.81 -13.75 -26.90
CA LEU A 68 -12.44 -13.74 -26.37
C LEU A 68 -12.43 -13.90 -24.85
N GLY A 69 -13.32 -13.20 -24.15
CA GLY A 69 -13.46 -13.28 -22.70
C GLY A 69 -13.74 -14.70 -22.21
N SER A 70 -14.62 -15.44 -22.89
CA SER A 70 -14.90 -16.84 -22.55
C SER A 70 -13.69 -17.76 -22.74
N VAL A 71 -12.92 -17.59 -23.82
CA VAL A 71 -11.69 -18.37 -24.06
C VAL A 71 -10.65 -18.08 -22.99
N LEU A 72 -10.38 -16.79 -22.72
CA LEU A 72 -9.39 -16.39 -21.72
C LEU A 72 -9.80 -16.76 -20.30
N TRP A 73 -11.10 -16.70 -19.98
CA TRP A 73 -11.63 -17.14 -18.70
C TRP A 73 -11.37 -18.62 -18.46
N ASN A 74 -11.63 -19.48 -19.44
CA ASN A 74 -11.40 -20.92 -19.32
C ASN A 74 -9.91 -21.29 -19.20
N ALA A 75 -9.03 -20.44 -19.75
CA ALA A 75 -7.59 -20.59 -19.64
C ALA A 75 -6.98 -19.86 -18.42
N SER A 76 -7.79 -19.22 -17.58
CA SER A 76 -7.35 -18.40 -16.44
C SER A 76 -6.37 -17.28 -16.81
N ILE A 77 -6.55 -16.68 -17.99
CA ILE A 77 -5.70 -15.59 -18.48
C ILE A 77 -6.37 -14.24 -18.19
N PRO A 78 -5.69 -13.30 -17.51
CA PRO A 78 -6.20 -11.96 -17.30
C PRO A 78 -6.53 -11.24 -18.61
N PHE A 79 -7.71 -10.64 -18.66
CA PHE A 79 -8.18 -9.87 -19.81
C PHE A 79 -8.54 -8.44 -19.42
N LEU A 80 -7.85 -7.47 -20.01
CA LEU A 80 -8.15 -6.05 -19.84
C LEU A 80 -8.84 -5.50 -21.08
N ILE A 81 -10.10 -5.10 -20.95
CA ILE A 81 -10.88 -4.48 -22.01
C ILE A 81 -10.78 -2.98 -21.88
N CYS A 82 -10.34 -2.31 -22.94
CA CYS A 82 -10.23 -0.85 -22.99
C CYS A 82 -11.07 -0.30 -24.15
N LYS A 83 -11.90 0.71 -23.89
CA LYS A 83 -12.61 1.45 -24.93
C LYS A 83 -12.49 2.96 -24.73
N THR A 84 -12.44 3.70 -25.83
CA THR A 84 -12.55 5.16 -25.87
C THR A 84 -13.71 5.52 -26.80
N TYR A 85 -14.68 6.27 -26.29
CA TYR A 85 -15.83 6.76 -27.04
C TYR A 85 -16.01 8.26 -26.80
N GLY A 86 -15.54 9.07 -27.75
CA GLY A 86 -15.49 10.52 -27.58
C GLY A 86 -14.60 10.91 -26.38
N LEU A 87 -15.22 11.48 -25.35
CA LEU A 87 -14.56 11.88 -24.09
C LEU A 87 -14.65 10.82 -22.98
N ILE A 88 -15.26 9.67 -23.26
CA ILE A 88 -15.44 8.58 -22.28
C ILE A 88 -14.32 7.56 -22.47
N GLY A 89 -13.58 7.31 -21.38
CA GLY A 89 -12.70 6.15 -21.24
C GLY A 89 -13.40 5.04 -20.47
N TYR A 90 -13.31 3.81 -20.98
CA TYR A 90 -13.85 2.61 -20.36
C TYR A 90 -12.74 1.58 -20.18
N MET A 91 -12.64 1.01 -18.98
CA MET A 91 -11.72 -0.08 -18.66
C MET A 91 -12.45 -1.14 -17.84
N ARG A 92 -12.26 -2.42 -18.19
CA ARG A 92 -12.75 -3.57 -17.41
C ARG A 92 -11.68 -4.66 -17.35
N LEU A 93 -11.25 -4.97 -16.13
CA LEU A 93 -10.40 -6.12 -15.87
C LEU A 93 -11.27 -7.35 -15.60
N VAL A 94 -10.96 -8.45 -16.27
CA VAL A 94 -11.56 -9.77 -16.07
C VAL A 94 -10.46 -10.72 -15.64
N VAL A 95 -10.57 -11.20 -14.40
CA VAL A 95 -9.64 -12.14 -13.78
C VAL A 95 -10.44 -13.01 -12.81
N GLN A 96 -10.13 -14.30 -12.73
CA GLN A 96 -10.82 -15.21 -11.81
C GLN A 96 -10.46 -14.89 -10.36
N GLU A 97 -9.18 -14.94 -10.05
CA GLU A 97 -8.61 -14.57 -8.75
C GLU A 97 -7.29 -13.83 -8.97
N HIS A 98 -7.05 -12.78 -8.20
CA HIS A 98 -5.79 -12.06 -8.19
C HIS A 98 -5.38 -11.78 -6.75
N THR A 99 -4.64 -12.72 -6.16
CA THR A 99 -4.17 -12.63 -4.78
C THR A 99 -2.93 -11.75 -4.71
N VAL A 100 -2.97 -10.73 -3.85
CA VAL A 100 -1.89 -9.75 -3.67
C VAL A 100 -1.46 -9.74 -2.21
N ILE A 101 -0.17 -9.96 -1.96
CA ILE A 101 0.44 -9.87 -0.62
C ILE A 101 0.98 -8.45 -0.41
N GLU A 102 1.81 -7.98 -1.35
CA GLU A 102 2.39 -6.63 -1.33
C GLU A 102 1.39 -5.61 -1.89
N SER A 103 0.37 -5.31 -1.07
CA SER A 103 -0.70 -4.37 -1.43
C SER A 103 -0.31 -2.89 -1.40
N HIS A 104 0.91 -2.57 -0.92
CA HIS A 104 1.44 -1.22 -0.76
C HIS A 104 0.41 -0.21 -0.20
N PRO A 105 -0.12 -0.43 1.03
CA PRO A 105 -1.10 0.47 1.60
C PRO A 105 -0.51 1.86 1.82
N ASP A 106 -1.21 2.92 1.36
CA ASP A 106 -0.73 4.31 1.47
C ASP A 106 -0.52 4.76 2.92
N ASN A 107 -1.44 4.38 3.81
CA ASN A 107 -1.40 4.73 5.22
C ASN A 107 -1.75 3.49 6.06
N ALA A 108 -0.74 2.80 6.56
CA ALA A 108 -0.91 1.76 7.57
C ALA A 108 -0.60 2.34 8.95
N LEU A 109 -1.29 1.83 9.98
CA LEU A 109 -0.85 2.06 11.36
C LEU A 109 0.38 1.20 11.61
N GLU A 110 1.35 1.77 12.31
CA GLU A 110 2.55 1.05 12.75
C GLU A 110 2.21 -0.06 13.75
N ASP A 111 2.88 -1.21 13.63
CA ASP A 111 2.74 -2.35 14.55
C ASP A 111 3.70 -2.20 15.75
N LEU A 112 3.44 -1.20 16.60
CA LEU A 112 4.35 -0.82 17.70
C LEU A 112 4.32 -1.76 18.91
N ARG A 113 3.27 -2.57 19.06
CA ARG A 113 3.09 -3.53 20.18
C ARG A 113 3.17 -2.92 21.58
N LEU A 114 2.89 -1.63 21.75
CA LEU A 114 2.89 -0.97 23.07
C LEU A 114 1.78 -1.50 23.99
N ASP A 115 0.66 -1.96 23.42
CA ASP A 115 -0.46 -2.57 24.15
C ASP A 115 -0.21 -4.04 24.51
N GLN A 116 0.61 -4.74 23.70
CA GLN A 116 0.96 -6.15 23.88
C GLN A 116 2.48 -6.35 23.69
N PRO A 117 3.30 -5.83 24.61
CA PRO A 117 4.75 -5.87 24.46
C PRO A 117 5.26 -7.31 24.59
N PHE A 118 6.14 -7.70 23.67
CA PHE A 118 6.88 -8.97 23.74
C PHE A 118 8.09 -8.85 24.68
N GLU A 119 8.61 -9.98 25.15
CA GLU A 119 9.61 -10.02 26.24
C GLU A 119 10.88 -9.23 25.91
N GLU A 120 11.42 -9.35 24.70
CA GLU A 120 12.60 -8.61 24.28
C GLU A 120 12.36 -7.09 24.26
N PHE A 121 11.15 -6.66 23.88
CA PHE A 121 10.78 -5.24 23.92
C PHE A 121 10.64 -4.73 25.34
N LYS A 122 10.03 -5.50 26.25
CA LYS A 122 10.00 -5.16 27.69
C LYS A 122 11.41 -5.03 28.27
N ASN A 123 12.28 -5.98 27.98
CA ASN A 123 13.68 -5.95 28.43
C ASN A 123 14.42 -4.73 27.88
N HIS A 124 14.18 -4.38 26.61
CA HIS A 124 14.74 -3.18 26.01
C HIS A 124 14.23 -1.92 26.72
N THR A 125 12.92 -1.75 26.90
CA THR A 125 12.36 -0.63 27.66
C THR A 125 12.92 -0.56 29.08
N ASN A 126 13.02 -1.68 29.80
CA ASN A 126 13.59 -1.76 31.15
C ASN A 126 15.06 -1.33 31.24
N SER A 127 15.82 -1.41 30.14
CA SER A 127 17.21 -0.94 30.11
C SER A 127 17.36 0.58 30.13
N TYR A 128 16.29 1.33 29.85
CA TYR A 128 16.25 2.79 29.96
C TYR A 128 15.78 3.20 31.35
N ASP A 129 16.51 4.11 31.99
CA ASP A 129 16.11 4.78 33.22
C ASP A 129 16.06 6.29 32.96
N LEU A 130 14.86 6.81 32.68
CA LEU A 130 14.68 8.22 32.27
C LEU A 130 15.04 9.20 33.40
N ASP A 131 14.93 8.77 34.67
CA ASP A 131 15.15 9.65 35.81
C ASP A 131 16.65 9.86 36.12
N SER A 132 17.51 8.94 35.68
CA SER A 132 18.96 8.98 35.94
C SER A 132 19.82 9.35 34.74
N MET A 133 19.20 9.56 33.57
CA MET A 133 19.89 9.98 32.36
C MET A 133 20.43 11.40 32.46
N ASP A 134 21.55 11.65 31.79
CA ASP A 134 21.98 13.01 31.56
C ASP A 134 21.03 13.70 30.57
N LYS A 135 21.06 15.04 30.54
CA LYS A 135 20.18 15.84 29.68
C LYS A 135 20.29 15.45 28.19
N LYS A 136 21.48 15.04 27.73
CA LYS A 136 21.71 14.75 26.32
C LYS A 136 21.11 13.39 25.94
N ASP A 137 21.27 12.37 26.77
CA ASP A 137 20.73 11.05 26.51
C ASP A 137 19.21 11.04 26.69
N HIS A 138 18.70 11.83 27.64
CA HIS A 138 17.26 12.05 27.83
C HIS A 138 16.61 12.65 26.56
N SER A 139 17.18 13.73 26.01
CA SER A 139 16.64 14.41 24.82
C SER A 139 16.76 13.61 23.51
N HIS A 140 17.61 12.57 23.47
CA HIS A 140 17.78 11.68 22.31
C HIS A 140 17.12 10.31 22.50
N THR A 141 16.38 10.11 23.59
CA THR A 141 15.66 8.85 23.81
C THR A 141 14.53 8.72 22.78
N PRO A 142 14.39 7.57 22.09
CA PRO A 142 13.32 7.37 21.12
C PRO A 142 11.94 7.54 21.75
N TRP A 143 11.04 8.26 21.07
CA TRP A 143 9.71 8.57 21.60
C TRP A 143 8.88 7.33 21.98
N ILE A 144 9.11 6.20 21.30
CA ILE A 144 8.45 4.91 21.60
C ILE A 144 8.80 4.44 23.02
N ILE A 145 10.06 4.61 23.44
CA ILE A 145 10.52 4.25 24.79
C ILE A 145 9.90 5.19 25.83
N ILE A 146 9.80 6.48 25.52
CA ILE A 146 9.10 7.45 26.37
C ILE A 146 7.65 6.99 26.58
N VAL A 147 6.90 6.75 25.50
CA VAL A 147 5.51 6.30 25.61
C VAL A 147 5.43 4.99 26.40
N ALA A 148 6.32 4.02 26.18
CA ALA A 148 6.33 2.75 26.90
C ALA A 148 6.54 2.94 28.42
N LYS A 149 7.50 3.77 28.83
CA LYS A 149 7.79 4.05 30.25
C LYS A 149 6.63 4.73 30.97
N TYR A 150 6.07 5.76 30.35
CA TYR A 150 4.91 6.44 30.92
C TYR A 150 3.68 5.54 30.91
N LEU A 151 3.56 4.63 29.93
CA LEU A 151 2.47 3.65 29.87
C LEU A 151 2.55 2.64 31.02
N GLU A 152 3.75 2.13 31.35
CA GLU A 152 3.96 1.26 32.52
C GLU A 152 3.51 1.93 33.82
N LYS A 153 3.90 3.20 34.02
CA LYS A 153 3.45 4.01 35.16
C LYS A 153 1.93 4.15 35.16
N TRP A 154 1.34 4.53 34.03
CA TRP A 154 -0.11 4.68 33.90
C TRP A 154 -0.86 3.40 34.25
N LEU A 155 -0.42 2.25 33.71
CA LEU A 155 -1.02 0.94 33.96
C LEU A 155 -1.01 0.59 35.45
N SER A 156 0.10 0.87 36.15
CA SER A 156 0.22 0.64 37.59
C SER A 156 -0.77 1.47 38.43
N GLU A 157 -1.11 2.67 37.98
CA GLU A 157 -2.04 3.58 38.65
C GLU A 157 -3.51 3.32 38.28
N HIS A 158 -3.76 2.62 37.17
CA HIS A 158 -5.10 2.46 36.57
C HIS A 158 -5.54 0.98 36.40
N ASN A 159 -5.03 0.07 37.24
CA ASN A 159 -5.39 -1.36 37.24
C ASN A 159 -5.19 -2.02 35.86
N ASP A 160 -4.02 -1.80 35.25
CA ASP A 160 -3.64 -2.35 33.95
C ASP A 160 -4.58 -1.97 32.80
N GLN A 161 -5.28 -0.83 32.91
CA GLN A 161 -6.13 -0.30 31.84
C GLN A 161 -5.41 0.77 31.01
N LEU A 162 -5.33 0.53 29.70
CA LEU A 162 -4.83 1.53 28.73
C LEU A 162 -5.75 2.76 28.69
N PRO A 163 -5.23 3.96 28.34
CA PRO A 163 -6.04 5.13 28.03
C PRO A 163 -6.96 4.88 26.82
N LYS A 164 -8.28 4.84 27.04
CA LYS A 164 -9.27 4.49 25.99
C LYS A 164 -9.90 5.72 25.37
N ASN A 165 -10.43 6.61 26.20
CA ASN A 165 -11.18 7.77 25.74
C ASN A 165 -10.29 9.02 25.60
N TYR A 166 -10.80 10.06 24.96
CA TYR A 166 -10.06 11.29 24.72
C TYR A 166 -9.55 11.94 26.03
N LYS A 167 -10.36 11.91 27.09
CA LYS A 167 -10.00 12.50 28.38
C LYS A 167 -8.84 11.75 29.03
N GLU A 168 -8.85 10.43 29.00
CA GLU A 168 -7.76 9.58 29.49
C GLU A 168 -6.50 9.76 28.64
N LYS A 169 -6.63 9.80 27.30
CA LYS A 169 -5.49 10.07 26.41
C LYS A 169 -4.88 11.44 26.66
N GLU A 170 -5.68 12.47 26.96
CA GLU A 170 -5.16 13.79 27.31
C GLU A 170 -4.49 13.81 28.68
N ALA A 171 -5.05 13.12 29.68
CA ALA A 171 -4.39 12.95 30.96
C ALA A 171 -3.05 12.21 30.81
N PHE A 172 -2.99 11.18 29.96
CA PHE A 172 -1.75 10.48 29.64
C PHE A 172 -0.72 11.35 28.89
N ARG A 173 -1.16 12.22 27.97
CA ARG A 173 -0.25 13.23 27.38
C ARG A 173 0.31 14.16 28.45
N GLN A 174 -0.51 14.53 29.43
CA GLN A 174 -0.08 15.40 30.51
C GLN A 174 0.98 14.74 31.40
N THR A 175 0.86 13.44 31.69
CA THR A 175 1.91 12.73 32.44
C THR A 175 3.24 12.67 31.68
N ILE A 176 3.21 12.51 30.35
CA ILE A 176 4.41 12.58 29.51
C ILE A 176 5.02 14.00 29.53
N ARG A 177 4.19 15.05 29.43
CA ARG A 177 4.65 16.45 29.48
C ARG A 177 5.34 16.81 30.80
N GLU A 178 4.87 16.24 31.91
CA GLU A 178 5.47 16.46 33.22
C GLU A 178 6.86 15.82 33.36
N GLY A 179 7.18 14.89 32.46
CA GLY A 179 8.48 14.24 32.32
C GLY A 179 9.59 15.07 31.70
N ILE A 180 9.24 16.17 31.03
CA ILE A 180 10.22 17.04 30.36
C ILE A 180 11.11 17.70 31.40
N ILE A 181 12.43 17.64 31.20
CA ILE A 181 13.41 18.26 32.11
C ILE A 181 13.14 19.76 32.20
N LYS A 182 13.21 20.32 33.41
CA LYS A 182 13.06 21.76 33.65
C LYS A 182 14.43 22.37 33.89
N THR A 183 14.67 23.53 33.28
CA THR A 183 15.83 24.37 33.58
C THR A 183 15.81 24.85 35.04
N ASP A 184 16.92 25.40 35.53
CA ASP A 184 17.05 26.00 36.87
C ASP A 184 15.99 27.09 37.15
N GLY A 185 15.40 27.68 36.09
CA GLY A 185 14.30 28.66 36.17
C GLY A 185 12.90 28.04 36.23
N GLY A 186 12.77 26.71 36.28
CA GLY A 186 11.49 25.99 36.29
C GLY A 186 10.79 25.93 34.93
N VAL A 187 11.43 26.42 33.86
CA VAL A 187 10.88 26.39 32.49
C VAL A 187 11.21 25.03 31.87
N PRO A 188 10.22 24.31 31.30
CA PRO A 188 10.46 23.08 30.55
C PRO A 188 11.43 23.32 29.41
N GLU A 189 12.37 22.39 29.24
CA GLU A 189 13.26 22.40 28.09
C GLU A 189 12.53 21.99 26.81
N ASP A 190 13.10 22.38 25.67
CA ASP A 190 12.56 22.05 24.36
C ASP A 190 13.07 20.66 23.94
N GLU A 191 12.28 19.63 24.23
CA GLU A 191 12.59 18.23 23.97
C GLU A 191 11.69 17.66 22.85
N GLU A 192 12.21 17.67 21.62
CA GLU A 192 11.47 17.25 20.42
C GLU A 192 10.95 15.81 20.51
N ASN A 193 11.71 14.91 21.14
CA ASN A 193 11.33 13.51 21.34
C ASN A 193 10.09 13.35 22.26
N PHE A 194 9.94 14.20 23.29
CA PHE A 194 8.75 14.23 24.13
C PHE A 194 7.55 14.81 23.38
N GLU A 195 7.75 15.86 22.59
CA GLU A 195 6.70 16.41 21.71
C GLU A 195 6.24 15.39 20.66
N GLU A 196 7.17 14.61 20.09
CA GLU A 196 6.85 13.51 19.19
C GLU A 196 6.06 12.40 19.92
N ALA A 197 6.45 12.04 21.15
CA ALA A 197 5.73 11.06 21.97
C ALA A 197 4.27 11.49 22.20
N ILE A 198 4.06 12.75 22.61
CA ILE A 198 2.74 13.33 22.88
C ILE A 198 1.84 13.30 21.63
N LYS A 199 2.40 13.68 20.47
CA LYS A 199 1.68 13.67 19.18
C LYS A 199 1.27 12.25 18.79
N ASN A 200 2.16 11.28 18.99
CA ASN A 200 1.94 9.89 18.60
C ASN A 200 1.05 9.08 19.57
N VAL A 201 0.71 9.57 20.77
CA VAL A 201 -0.21 8.89 21.71
C VAL A 201 -1.50 8.39 21.04
N ASN A 202 -2.05 9.16 20.09
CA ASN A 202 -3.30 8.81 19.42
C ASN A 202 -3.18 7.54 18.56
N THR A 203 -2.06 7.38 17.86
CA THR A 203 -1.81 6.29 16.92
C THR A 203 -1.10 5.11 17.59
N ALA A 204 -0.25 5.39 18.57
CA ALA A 204 0.62 4.43 19.22
C ALA A 204 -0.11 3.50 20.21
N LEU A 205 -1.17 3.98 20.85
CA LEU A 205 -1.97 3.21 21.81
C LEU A 205 -3.16 2.48 21.16
N ASN A 206 -3.08 2.20 19.86
CA ASN A 206 -4.09 1.38 19.19
C ASN A 206 -3.89 -0.09 19.54
N LEU A 207 -5.00 -0.79 19.73
CA LEU A 207 -4.95 -2.21 20.05
C LEU A 207 -4.41 -3.01 18.87
N THR A 208 -3.39 -3.83 19.14
CA THR A 208 -2.84 -4.82 18.23
C THR A 208 -3.94 -5.85 17.95
N LYS A 209 -4.41 -5.88 16.70
CA LYS A 209 -5.47 -6.81 16.27
C LYS A 209 -5.31 -7.20 14.81
N VAL A 210 -5.74 -8.41 14.49
CA VAL A 210 -5.89 -8.87 13.11
C VAL A 210 -6.90 -7.98 12.41
N GLN A 211 -6.50 -7.34 11.30
CA GLN A 211 -7.40 -6.51 10.52
C GLN A 211 -8.48 -7.39 9.87
N ASN A 212 -9.74 -7.03 10.07
CA ASN A 212 -10.88 -7.77 9.54
C ASN A 212 -11.16 -7.40 8.07
N LYS A 213 -10.11 -7.41 7.22
CA LYS A 213 -10.23 -7.09 5.78
C LYS A 213 -10.62 -8.30 4.92
N THR A 214 -10.77 -9.49 5.50
CA THR A 214 -10.74 -10.76 4.77
C THR A 214 -12.10 -11.45 4.55
N LEU A 215 -13.25 -10.77 4.65
CA LEU A 215 -14.56 -11.46 4.48
C LEU A 215 -15.56 -10.81 3.52
N SER A 216 -15.26 -9.70 2.85
CA SER A 216 -16.29 -8.99 2.06
C SER A 216 -16.40 -9.35 0.57
N LYS A 217 -15.67 -10.35 0.06
CA LYS A 217 -15.77 -10.76 -1.36
C LYS A 217 -15.57 -12.26 -1.62
N LEU A 218 -16.15 -13.13 -0.79
CA LEU A 218 -16.19 -14.58 -1.03
C LEU A 218 -17.62 -15.16 -1.15
N PHE A 219 -18.60 -14.33 -1.51
CA PHE A 219 -19.92 -14.77 -1.95
C PHE A 219 -20.38 -13.95 -3.15
#